data_AF-A0A2E6PYD9-F1
#
_entry.id   AF-A0A2E6PYD9-F1
#
_cell.length_a   1.000
_cell.length_b   1.000
_cell.length_c   1.000
_cell.angle_alpha   90.00
_cell.angle_beta   90.00
_cell.angle_gamma   90.00
#
_symmetry.space_group_name_H-M   'P 1'
#
loop_
_entity.id
_entity.type
_entity.pdbx_description
1 polymer ?
#
loop_
_entity_poly.entity_id
_entity_poly.type
_entity_poly.pdbx_seq_one_letter_code
_entity_poly.pdbx_strand_id
1 'polypeptide(L)'
;MTADKEDENSDDLNSQTHVRIISTMDRRPSGKEIHGITHPGLFLVRAKVLEDNLSADEWIGKDDPRIGPLSPVRKKDISSDAQSLLLAAVKESISMDEGVHLSFYNRAQPITLKMHSYQLLPGIGKSSAQLWVQKRGSTGWHDLKGVSDAIGQDSISLLAQRYVQEMDDPMQSPRLIDLVVRAGV
;
A
#
# COMPACT_ATOMS: atom_id res chain seq x y z
N MET A 1 6.14 -10.57 27.14
CA MET A 1 6.77 -10.11 25.87
C MET A 1 5.74 -9.97 24.73
N THR A 2 4.44 -9.80 25.04
CA THR A 2 3.37 -9.67 24.03
C THR A 2 2.70 -8.28 24.02
N ALA A 3 2.99 -7.41 25.01
CA ALA A 3 2.40 -6.08 25.11
C ALA A 3 2.97 -5.10 24.07
N ASP A 4 4.29 -5.12 23.82
CA ASP A 4 4.94 -4.14 22.94
C ASP A 4 4.46 -4.16 21.48
N LYS A 5 3.93 -5.30 20.98
CA LYS A 5 3.46 -5.40 19.58
C LYS A 5 1.99 -4.99 19.39
N GLU A 6 1.19 -5.02 20.45
CA GLU A 6 -0.20 -4.54 20.40
C GLU A 6 -0.22 -3.01 20.47
N ASP A 7 0.68 -2.41 21.25
CA ASP A 7 0.82 -0.96 21.37
C ASP A 7 1.37 -0.32 20.07
N GLU A 8 2.41 -0.89 19.44
CA GLU A 8 2.95 -0.39 18.15
C GLU A 8 1.93 -0.41 17.00
N ASN A 9 1.09 -1.46 16.90
CA ASN A 9 0.05 -1.52 15.86
C ASN A 9 -1.09 -0.52 16.11
N SER A 10 -1.30 -0.08 17.35
CA SER A 10 -2.38 0.85 17.70
C SER A 10 -2.06 2.27 17.24
N ASP A 11 -0.81 2.71 17.36
CA ASP A 11 -0.35 4.02 16.90
C ASP A 11 -0.29 4.10 15.38
N ASP A 12 0.12 3.02 14.71
CA ASP A 12 0.13 2.89 13.25
C ASP A 12 -1.25 3.12 12.61
N LEU A 13 -2.31 2.63 13.27
CA LEU A 13 -3.68 2.78 12.79
C LEU A 13 -4.29 4.16 13.10
N ASN A 14 -3.74 4.90 14.07
CA ASN A 14 -4.23 6.23 14.42
C ASN A 14 -3.96 7.27 13.32
N SER A 15 -2.87 7.12 12.57
CA SER A 15 -2.52 8.00 11.44
C SER A 15 -3.38 7.76 10.18
N GLN A 16 -4.22 6.73 10.19
CA GLN A 16 -5.08 6.40 9.05
C GLN A 16 -6.29 7.33 9.00
N THR A 17 -6.76 7.64 7.80
CA THR A 17 -7.93 8.51 7.58
C THR A 17 -9.10 7.74 7.01
N HIS A 18 -8.83 6.79 6.12
CA HIS A 18 -9.84 6.01 5.42
C HIS A 18 -9.47 4.53 5.37
N VAL A 19 -10.48 3.71 5.11
CA VAL A 19 -10.33 2.30 4.76
C VAL A 19 -11.10 2.02 3.48
N ARG A 20 -10.46 1.31 2.56
CA ARG A 20 -11.05 0.79 1.35
C ARG A 20 -11.57 -0.61 1.59
N ILE A 21 -12.87 -0.80 1.42
CA ILE A 21 -13.50 -2.12 1.57
C ILE A 21 -13.07 -2.99 0.39
N ILE A 22 -12.51 -4.15 0.69
CA ILE A 22 -12.08 -5.16 -0.28
C ILE A 22 -13.10 -6.30 -0.35
N SER A 23 -13.56 -6.77 0.81
CA SER A 23 -14.59 -7.80 0.88
C SER A 23 -15.38 -7.71 2.17
N THR A 24 -16.59 -8.27 2.15
CA THR A 24 -17.42 -8.49 3.34
C THR A 24 -17.65 -9.98 3.50
N MET A 25 -17.51 -10.50 4.72
CA MET A 25 -17.58 -11.91 5.04
C MET A 25 -18.49 -12.16 6.24
N ASP A 26 -19.16 -13.31 6.27
CA ASP A 26 -19.91 -13.74 7.46
C ASP A 26 -18.95 -14.18 8.57
N ARG A 27 -19.17 -13.67 9.77
CA ARG A 27 -18.40 -14.01 10.97
C ARG A 27 -19.18 -14.97 11.85
N ARG A 28 -18.54 -16.05 12.30
CA ARG A 28 -19.13 -17.00 13.27
C ARG A 28 -18.95 -16.49 14.71
N PRO A 29 -19.93 -16.67 15.62
CA PRO A 29 -21.22 -17.35 15.42
C PRO A 29 -22.31 -16.45 14.80
N SER A 30 -22.13 -15.12 14.77
CA SER A 30 -23.02 -14.19 14.05
C SER A 30 -22.34 -12.86 13.73
N GLY A 31 -22.86 -12.17 12.71
CA GLY A 31 -22.40 -10.86 12.24
C GLY A 31 -21.60 -10.95 10.95
N LYS A 32 -21.26 -9.78 10.40
CA LYS A 32 -20.37 -9.65 9.25
C LYS A 32 -19.11 -8.90 9.65
N GLU A 33 -18.04 -9.12 8.91
CA GLU A 33 -16.83 -8.32 8.99
C GLU A 33 -16.37 -7.90 7.60
N ILE A 34 -15.75 -6.73 7.52
CA ILE A 34 -15.04 -6.31 6.32
C ILE A 34 -13.58 -6.72 6.41
N HIS A 35 -12.98 -6.98 5.27
CA HIS A 35 -11.55 -6.84 5.05
C HIS A 35 -11.31 -5.59 4.22
N GLY A 36 -10.27 -4.83 4.55
CA GLY A 36 -9.94 -3.60 3.86
C GLY A 36 -8.47 -3.26 3.92
N ILE A 37 -8.11 -2.21 3.18
CA ILE A 37 -6.78 -1.59 3.21
C ILE A 37 -6.92 -0.12 3.58
N THR A 38 -6.09 0.35 4.52
CA THR A 38 -6.16 1.73 4.99
C THR A 38 -5.42 2.71 4.08
N HIS A 39 -5.76 3.98 4.19
CA HIS A 39 -5.02 5.10 3.65
C HIS A 39 -4.66 6.09 4.77
N PRO A 40 -3.43 6.67 4.77
CA PRO A 40 -2.39 6.49 3.76
C PRO A 40 -1.49 5.27 3.96
N GLY A 41 -1.46 4.66 5.14
CA GLY A 41 -0.45 3.68 5.54
C GLY A 41 -0.53 2.30 4.90
N LEU A 42 -1.52 2.01 4.05
CA LEU A 42 -1.68 0.71 3.38
C LEU A 42 -1.68 -0.49 4.34
N PHE A 43 -2.27 -0.35 5.52
CA PHE A 43 -2.41 -1.46 6.46
C PHE A 43 -3.58 -2.33 6.05
N LEU A 44 -3.38 -3.65 6.06
CA LEU A 44 -4.49 -4.59 5.90
C LEU A 44 -5.23 -4.71 7.23
N VAL A 45 -6.52 -4.45 7.20
CA VAL A 45 -7.37 -4.39 8.39
C VAL A 45 -8.64 -5.20 8.21
N ARG A 46 -9.25 -5.54 9.34
CA ARG A 46 -10.61 -6.05 9.45
C ARG A 46 -11.40 -5.20 10.43
N ALA A 47 -12.71 -5.14 10.22
CA ALA A 47 -13.62 -4.48 11.15
C ALA A 47 -14.98 -5.17 11.14
N LYS A 48 -15.67 -5.19 12.29
CA LYS A 48 -17.04 -5.71 12.38
C LYS A 48 -17.98 -4.76 11.64
N VAL A 49 -18.91 -5.28 10.85
CA VAL A 49 -20.00 -4.51 10.27
C VAL A 49 -21.07 -4.28 11.33
N LEU A 50 -21.44 -3.02 11.53
CA LEU A 50 -22.51 -2.59 12.44
C LEU A 50 -23.80 -2.25 11.67
N GLU A 51 -23.68 -1.79 10.43
CA GLU A 51 -24.80 -1.48 9.53
C GLU A 51 -24.59 -2.12 8.13
N ASP A 52 -25.62 -2.76 7.58
CA ASP A 52 -25.53 -3.69 6.45
C ASP A 52 -25.47 -3.05 5.04
N ASN A 53 -25.25 -1.74 4.93
CA ASN A 53 -25.31 -0.96 3.67
C ASN A 53 -23.93 -0.54 3.13
N LEU A 54 -22.90 -1.35 3.38
CA LEU A 54 -21.55 -1.12 2.87
C LEU A 54 -21.41 -1.70 1.47
N SER A 55 -20.86 -0.91 0.54
CA SER A 55 -20.56 -1.39 -0.80
C SER A 55 -19.15 -1.98 -0.86
N ALA A 56 -19.02 -3.11 -1.57
CA ALA A 56 -17.71 -3.52 -2.04
C ALA A 56 -17.15 -2.38 -2.90
N ASP A 57 -15.86 -2.13 -2.78
CA ASP A 57 -15.18 -1.07 -3.48
C ASP A 57 -15.34 0.38 -2.98
N GLU A 58 -16.00 0.57 -1.85
CA GLU A 58 -16.16 1.88 -1.22
C GLU A 58 -14.95 2.26 -0.35
N TRP A 59 -14.53 3.53 -0.43
CA TRP A 59 -13.68 4.17 0.58
C TRP A 59 -14.56 4.80 1.65
N ILE A 60 -14.34 4.41 2.90
CA ILE A 60 -15.05 4.96 4.07
C ILE A 60 -14.05 5.55 5.06
N GLY A 61 -14.50 6.48 5.91
CA GLY A 61 -13.65 7.01 6.99
C GLY A 61 -13.26 5.90 7.96
N LYS A 62 -12.06 5.99 8.57
CA LYS A 62 -11.62 4.96 9.53
C LYS A 62 -12.55 4.83 10.76
N ASP A 63 -13.24 5.92 11.10
CA ASP A 63 -14.20 6.03 12.21
C ASP A 63 -15.65 6.01 11.71
N ASP A 64 -15.91 5.47 10.51
CA ASP A 64 -17.27 5.36 9.96
C ASP A 64 -18.19 4.57 10.92
N PRO A 65 -19.37 5.11 11.30
CA PRO A 65 -20.24 4.49 12.30
C PRO A 65 -20.78 3.12 11.87
N ARG A 66 -20.72 2.79 10.57
CA ARG A 66 -21.16 1.50 10.03
C ARG A 66 -20.17 0.38 10.34
N ILE A 67 -18.96 0.69 10.84
CA ILE A 67 -17.94 -0.29 11.20
C ILE A 67 -17.49 -0.15 12.65
N GLY A 68 -17.05 -1.27 13.23
CA GLY A 68 -16.35 -1.27 14.52
C GLY A 68 -14.88 -0.86 14.38
N PRO A 69 -14.11 -0.90 15.49
CA PRO A 69 -12.69 -0.57 15.48
C PRO A 69 -11.91 -1.42 14.47
N LEU A 70 -10.95 -0.79 13.79
CA LEU A 70 -10.03 -1.48 12.89
C LEU A 70 -9.10 -2.39 13.70
N SER A 71 -8.79 -3.55 13.15
CA SER A 71 -7.79 -4.47 13.68
C SER A 71 -6.94 -5.01 12.53
N PRO A 72 -5.62 -5.20 12.71
CA PRO A 72 -4.77 -5.70 11.63
C PRO A 72 -5.15 -7.12 11.22
N VAL A 73 -4.97 -7.43 9.93
CA VAL A 73 -5.12 -8.78 9.36
C VAL A 73 -3.96 -9.05 8.41
N ARG A 74 -3.50 -10.30 8.32
CA ARG A 74 -2.44 -10.66 7.37
C ARG A 74 -3.05 -10.97 6.02
N LYS A 75 -2.32 -10.69 4.94
CA LYS A 75 -2.80 -10.99 3.57
C LYS A 75 -3.23 -12.44 3.40
N LYS A 76 -2.47 -13.41 3.96
CA LYS A 76 -2.79 -14.84 3.95
C LYS A 76 -4.12 -15.23 4.63
N ASP A 77 -4.63 -14.36 5.51
CA ASP A 77 -5.88 -14.58 6.25
C ASP A 77 -7.09 -13.94 5.50
N ILE A 78 -6.85 -13.30 4.35
CA ILE A 78 -7.85 -12.75 3.43
C ILE A 78 -8.10 -13.76 2.30
N SER A 79 -9.33 -13.88 1.80
CA SER A 79 -9.67 -14.78 0.69
C SER A 79 -8.91 -14.45 -0.60
N SER A 80 -8.68 -15.44 -1.47
CA SER A 80 -7.99 -15.24 -2.76
C SER A 80 -8.65 -14.18 -3.63
N ASP A 81 -9.99 -14.16 -3.66
CA ASP A 81 -10.76 -13.21 -4.45
C ASP A 81 -10.56 -11.79 -3.94
N ALA A 82 -10.59 -11.61 -2.62
CA ALA A 82 -10.29 -10.32 -2.00
C ALA A 82 -8.83 -9.89 -2.20
N GLN A 83 -7.87 -10.82 -2.12
CA GLN A 83 -6.47 -10.52 -2.42
C GLN A 83 -6.28 -10.03 -3.87
N SER A 84 -7.07 -10.52 -4.83
CA SER A 84 -7.00 -10.08 -6.23
C SER A 84 -7.39 -8.62 -6.44
N LEU A 85 -8.19 -8.05 -5.53
CA LEU A 85 -8.64 -6.66 -5.56
C LEU A 85 -7.64 -5.68 -4.94
N LEU A 86 -6.65 -6.17 -4.17
CA LEU A 86 -5.64 -5.34 -3.50
C LEU A 86 -4.87 -4.46 -4.48
N LEU A 87 -4.56 -4.96 -5.67
CA LEU A 87 -3.82 -4.19 -6.66
C LEU A 87 -4.59 -2.93 -7.08
N ALA A 88 -5.91 -3.05 -7.30
CA ALA A 88 -6.75 -1.92 -7.65
C ALA A 88 -6.86 -0.92 -6.48
N ALA A 89 -7.12 -1.41 -5.27
CA ALA A 89 -7.23 -0.57 -4.09
C ALA A 89 -5.93 0.21 -3.78
N VAL A 90 -4.76 -0.42 -3.94
CA VAL A 90 -3.47 0.25 -3.76
C VAL A 90 -3.24 1.32 -4.83
N LYS A 91 -3.61 1.07 -6.10
CA LYS A 91 -3.53 2.08 -7.17
C LYS A 91 -4.40 3.31 -6.86
N GLU A 92 -5.62 3.07 -6.37
CA GLU A 92 -6.51 4.14 -5.93
C GLU A 92 -5.85 4.96 -4.81
N SER A 93 -5.31 4.29 -3.77
CA SER A 93 -4.60 4.97 -2.68
C SER A 93 -3.39 5.77 -3.16
N ILE A 94 -2.61 5.24 -4.12
CA ILE A 94 -1.47 5.96 -4.70
C ILE A 94 -1.93 7.23 -5.41
N SER A 95 -3.07 7.17 -6.10
CA SER A 95 -3.64 8.30 -6.82
C SER A 95 -4.20 9.39 -5.89
N MET A 96 -4.61 9.02 -4.67
CA MET A 96 -5.05 9.99 -3.65
C MET A 96 -3.91 10.85 -3.09
N ASP A 97 -2.69 10.31 -3.05
CA ASP A 97 -1.52 11.01 -2.54
C ASP A 97 -0.30 10.76 -3.45
N GLU A 98 -0.43 11.16 -4.72
CA GLU A 98 0.62 10.93 -5.71
C GLU A 98 1.97 11.52 -5.30
N GLY A 99 1.98 12.62 -4.54
CA GLY A 99 3.20 13.31 -4.11
C GLY A 99 4.11 12.42 -3.24
N VAL A 100 3.52 11.68 -2.29
CA VAL A 100 4.25 10.71 -1.46
C VAL A 100 4.90 9.63 -2.33
N HIS A 101 4.17 9.10 -3.29
CA HIS A 101 4.62 7.99 -4.13
C HIS A 101 5.61 8.43 -5.23
N LEU A 102 5.43 9.63 -5.78
CA LEU A 102 6.40 10.27 -6.68
C LEU A 102 7.76 10.45 -6.01
N SER A 103 7.78 10.64 -4.69
CA SER A 103 9.02 10.80 -3.93
C SER A 103 9.96 9.60 -4.08
N PHE A 104 9.43 8.38 -4.21
CA PHE A 104 10.26 7.20 -4.50
C PHE A 104 11.03 7.39 -5.81
N TYR A 105 10.34 7.80 -6.88
CA TYR A 105 10.96 7.98 -8.18
C TYR A 105 12.01 9.09 -8.14
N ASN A 106 11.66 10.23 -7.55
CA ASN A 106 12.56 11.39 -7.53
C ASN A 106 13.75 11.22 -6.58
N ARG A 107 13.59 10.48 -5.48
CA ARG A 107 14.63 10.29 -4.45
C ARG A 107 15.36 8.96 -4.55
N ALA A 108 15.01 8.10 -5.51
CA ALA A 108 15.66 6.81 -5.71
C ALA A 108 17.20 6.94 -5.85
N GLN A 109 17.94 6.29 -4.97
CA GLN A 109 19.40 6.25 -4.97
C GLN A 109 19.94 4.81 -5.12
N PRO A 110 21.25 4.64 -5.38
CA PRO A 110 21.94 3.37 -5.15
C PRO A 110 21.74 2.89 -3.71
N ILE A 111 21.28 1.64 -3.54
CA ILE A 111 21.22 0.97 -2.23
C ILE A 111 22.60 0.43 -1.87
N THR A 112 23.29 -0.13 -2.87
CA THR A 112 24.67 -0.60 -2.75
C THR A 112 25.44 -0.20 -4.00
N LEU A 113 26.76 -0.45 -4.03
CA LEU A 113 27.58 -0.27 -5.23
C LEU A 113 27.07 -1.05 -6.46
N LYS A 114 26.29 -2.12 -6.25
CA LYS A 114 25.80 -3.00 -7.33
C LYS A 114 24.30 -2.88 -7.59
N MET A 115 23.53 -2.26 -6.70
CA MET A 115 22.07 -2.26 -6.74
C MET A 115 21.51 -0.85 -6.56
N HIS A 116 20.53 -0.51 -7.42
CA HIS A 116 19.79 0.75 -7.38
C HIS A 116 18.37 0.50 -6.89
N SER A 117 17.79 1.45 -6.14
CA SER A 117 16.44 1.33 -5.56
C SER A 117 15.32 1.06 -6.57
N TYR A 118 15.41 1.57 -7.80
CA TYR A 118 14.47 1.19 -8.87
C TYR A 118 14.38 -0.32 -9.12
N GLN A 119 15.46 -1.08 -8.87
CA GLN A 119 15.46 -2.54 -9.03
C GLN A 119 14.64 -3.26 -7.96
N LEU A 120 14.12 -2.55 -6.97
CA LEU A 120 13.11 -3.08 -6.05
C LEU A 120 11.76 -3.24 -6.75
N LEU A 121 11.48 -2.48 -7.81
CA LEU A 121 10.25 -2.64 -8.56
C LEU A 121 10.27 -3.95 -9.37
N PRO A 122 9.13 -4.67 -9.42
CA PRO A 122 9.05 -5.95 -10.10
C PRO A 122 9.38 -5.83 -11.59
N GLY A 123 10.23 -6.73 -12.08
CA GLY A 123 10.66 -6.76 -13.48
C GLY A 123 11.72 -5.72 -13.86
N ILE A 124 12.23 -4.91 -12.92
CA ILE A 124 13.21 -3.86 -13.21
C ILE A 124 14.64 -4.35 -12.94
N GLY A 125 15.39 -4.58 -14.02
CA GLY A 125 16.81 -4.94 -13.96
C GLY A 125 17.76 -3.74 -13.94
N LYS A 126 19.07 -4.03 -13.85
CA LYS A 126 20.15 -3.03 -13.81
C LYS A 126 20.13 -2.04 -14.97
N SER A 127 19.94 -2.51 -16.21
CA SER A 127 19.94 -1.65 -17.40
C SER A 127 18.77 -0.67 -17.39
N SER A 128 17.57 -1.14 -17.04
CA SER A 128 16.37 -0.29 -16.90
C SER A 128 16.57 0.75 -15.80
N ALA A 129 17.09 0.33 -14.63
CA ALA A 129 17.36 1.26 -13.53
C ALA A 129 18.36 2.35 -13.91
N GLN A 130 19.45 2.01 -14.62
CA GLN A 130 20.42 2.99 -15.12
C GLN A 130 19.80 3.98 -16.12
N LEU A 131 18.98 3.48 -17.04
CA LEU A 131 18.25 4.31 -17.99
C LEU A 131 17.30 5.27 -17.26
N TRP A 132 16.59 4.81 -16.24
CA TRP A 132 15.65 5.64 -15.49
C TRP A 132 16.35 6.73 -14.68
N VAL A 133 17.55 6.48 -14.16
CA VAL A 133 18.38 7.52 -13.52
C VAL A 133 18.72 8.62 -14.51
N GLN A 134 19.08 8.27 -15.75
CA GLN A 134 19.34 9.25 -16.80
C GLN A 134 18.08 10.05 -17.16
N LYS A 135 16.94 9.37 -17.32
CA LYS A 135 15.66 10.00 -17.65
C LYS A 135 15.14 10.94 -16.56
N ARG A 136 15.36 10.61 -15.29
CA ARG A 136 15.00 11.47 -14.15
C ARG A 136 15.73 12.81 -14.20
N GLY A 137 17.00 12.80 -14.62
CA GLY A 137 17.87 13.98 -14.53
C GLY A 137 18.04 14.49 -13.10
N SER A 138 18.47 15.74 -12.97
CA SER A 138 18.67 16.41 -11.67
C SER A 138 17.38 17.00 -11.09
N THR A 139 16.41 17.36 -11.94
CA THR A 139 15.15 18.01 -11.54
C THR A 139 14.09 17.01 -11.09
N GLY A 140 14.18 15.75 -11.52
CA GLY A 140 13.12 14.77 -11.32
C GLY A 140 11.89 15.03 -12.18
N TRP A 141 10.84 14.26 -11.91
CA TRP A 141 9.52 14.36 -12.51
C TRP A 141 8.57 15.18 -11.64
N HIS A 142 7.53 15.77 -12.25
CA HIS A 142 6.56 16.61 -11.56
C HIS A 142 5.35 15.82 -11.03
N ASP A 143 4.99 14.73 -11.71
CA ASP A 143 3.87 13.85 -11.40
C ASP A 143 4.17 12.41 -11.82
N LEU A 144 3.33 11.46 -11.39
CA LEU A 144 3.49 10.04 -11.74
C LEU A 144 3.23 9.79 -13.23
N LYS A 145 2.43 10.64 -13.88
CA LYS A 145 2.24 10.60 -15.34
C LYS A 145 3.54 10.87 -16.10
N GLY A 146 4.31 11.88 -15.71
CA GLY A 146 5.60 12.21 -16.31
C GLY A 146 6.63 11.12 -16.10
N VAL A 147 6.57 10.41 -14.96
CA VAL A 147 7.35 9.18 -14.77
C VAL A 147 6.94 8.14 -15.83
N SER A 148 5.65 7.85 -15.95
CA SER A 148 5.13 6.84 -16.86
C SER A 148 5.48 7.11 -18.32
N ASP A 149 5.29 8.35 -18.76
CA ASP A 149 5.65 8.80 -20.11
C ASP A 149 7.16 8.63 -20.37
N ALA A 150 8.00 8.97 -19.37
CA ALA A 150 9.43 8.82 -19.50
C ALA A 150 9.87 7.35 -19.56
N ILE A 151 9.36 6.48 -18.68
CA ILE A 151 9.81 5.09 -18.58
C ILE A 151 9.10 4.13 -19.55
N GLY A 152 7.98 4.56 -20.15
CA GLY A 152 7.16 3.76 -21.07
C GLY A 152 6.35 2.66 -20.39
N GLN A 153 6.09 2.79 -19.09
CA GLN A 153 5.36 1.84 -18.25
C GLN A 153 4.54 2.60 -17.22
N ASP A 154 3.44 2.03 -16.75
CA ASP A 154 2.61 2.66 -15.71
C ASP A 154 3.34 2.64 -14.34
N SER A 155 3.79 3.81 -13.90
CA SER A 155 4.50 4.01 -12.64
C SER A 155 3.65 3.65 -11.42
N ILE A 156 2.35 3.95 -11.44
CA ILE A 156 1.42 3.60 -10.37
C ILE A 156 1.29 2.09 -10.27
N SER A 157 1.15 1.39 -11.41
CA SER A 157 1.10 -0.08 -11.43
C SER A 157 2.35 -0.72 -10.86
N LEU A 158 3.54 -0.21 -11.19
CA LEU A 158 4.80 -0.75 -10.68
C LEU A 158 4.93 -0.63 -9.16
N LEU A 159 4.60 0.54 -8.61
CA LEU A 159 4.56 0.75 -7.17
C LEU A 159 3.52 -0.13 -6.49
N ALA A 160 2.29 -0.18 -7.03
CA ALA A 160 1.22 -0.97 -6.47
C ALA A 160 1.57 -2.46 -6.41
N GLN A 161 2.15 -3.01 -7.48
CA GLN A 161 2.62 -4.40 -7.50
C GLN A 161 3.69 -4.64 -6.44
N ARG A 162 4.66 -3.72 -6.29
CA ARG A 162 5.69 -3.83 -5.28
C ARG A 162 5.11 -3.81 -3.86
N TYR A 163 4.18 -2.90 -3.58
CA TYR A 163 3.53 -2.83 -2.27
C TYR A 163 2.72 -4.09 -1.96
N VAL A 164 1.96 -4.62 -2.92
CA VAL A 164 1.18 -5.86 -2.73
C VAL A 164 2.10 -7.08 -2.51
N GLN A 165 3.30 -7.11 -3.12
CA GLN A 165 4.32 -8.14 -2.85
C GLN A 165 4.88 -8.03 -1.43
N GLU A 166 5.17 -6.82 -0.96
CA GLU A 166 5.67 -6.59 0.41
C GLU A 166 4.63 -6.94 1.49
N MET A 167 3.34 -7.00 1.15
CA MET A 167 2.28 -7.49 2.04
C MET A 167 2.26 -9.03 2.16
N ASP A 168 2.79 -9.77 1.16
CA ASP A 168 2.92 -11.23 1.22
C ASP A 168 4.13 -11.65 2.06
N ASP A 169 5.26 -10.98 1.84
CA ASP A 169 6.55 -11.32 2.44
C ASP A 169 7.13 -10.14 3.23
N PRO A 170 6.90 -10.08 4.55
CA PRO A 170 7.48 -9.06 5.42
C PRO A 170 9.02 -9.12 5.48
N MET A 171 9.65 -10.20 5.03
CA MET A 171 11.11 -10.33 4.99
C MET A 171 11.72 -9.68 3.76
N GLN A 172 10.91 -9.24 2.79
CA GLN A 172 11.37 -8.57 1.58
C GLN A 172 11.96 -7.18 1.94
N SER A 173 13.28 -7.11 2.10
CA SER A 173 13.99 -5.87 2.43
C SER A 173 14.79 -5.34 1.23
N PRO A 174 14.86 -4.02 1.03
CA PRO A 174 14.14 -2.94 1.74
C PRO A 174 12.64 -2.89 1.42
N ARG A 175 11.82 -2.46 2.39
CA ARG A 175 10.37 -2.29 2.21
C ARG A 175 10.03 -0.85 1.81
N LEU A 176 9.52 -0.67 0.59
CA LEU A 176 9.10 0.62 0.08
C LEU A 176 7.85 1.15 0.78
N ILE A 177 6.95 0.29 1.27
CA ILE A 177 5.81 0.75 2.08
C ILE A 177 6.34 1.51 3.30
N ASP A 178 7.30 0.94 4.02
CA ASP A 178 7.81 1.57 5.24
C ASP A 178 8.65 2.82 4.92
N LEU A 179 9.47 2.77 3.86
CA LEU A 179 10.38 3.85 3.49
C LEU A 179 9.72 5.04 2.76
N VAL A 180 8.58 4.82 2.11
CA VAL A 180 7.91 5.84 1.27
C VAL A 180 6.59 6.25 1.88
N VAL A 181 5.77 5.28 2.29
CA VAL A 181 4.37 5.50 2.69
C VAL A 181 4.25 5.78 4.18
N ARG A 182 5.05 5.07 4.99
CA ARG A 182 5.05 5.19 6.46
C ARG A 182 6.27 5.95 6.98
N ALA A 183 6.90 6.74 6.11
CA ALA A 183 8.07 7.52 6.47
C ALA A 183 7.66 8.65 7.42
N GLY A 184 7.81 8.41 8.74
CA GLY A 184 7.44 9.36 9.78
C GLY A 184 6.06 9.13 10.41
N VAL A 185 5.46 7.95 10.19
CA VAL A 185 4.40 7.40 11.05
C VAL A 185 5.06 6.69 12.23
#